data_AF-A0A7S1J8H8-F1
#
_entry.id   AF-A0A7S1J8H8-F1
#
_cell.length_a   1.000
_cell.length_b   1.000
_cell.length_c   1.000
_cell.angle_alpha   90.00
_cell.angle_beta   90.00
_cell.angle_gamma   90.00
#
_symmetry.space_group_name_H-M   'P 1'
#
loop_
_entity.id
_entity.type
_entity.pdbx_description
1 polymer ?
#
loop_
_entity_poly.entity_id
_entity_poly.type
_entity_poly.pdbx_seq_one_letter_code
_entity_poly.pdbx_strand_id
1 'polypeptide(L)'
;AVAATPVDQARMALTDLDRQLLLQAKALLLTLRDKAQRLEELKSELQADLQRQHLPRTDPPAAPALGSTEREALQAEEQTLAEEILEACNRLYEMVPHHLGGRHPKALNTMPKVQQMLATLETLLDLEYAKKVLMAARYRAAMRNPLDYIYAAVGAKLMVLRPQEEVWAMIAQYMDRGLTAHAQMGLQSPRIHSVFRVDRTEERSRFDRLGNHRLLWHGTHNANALAILAQGLRIAPPDANAHGMAFGRGIYFADVFAKAYGYCGGGSDGPASHKRIMLLCEVALGTVKELRQSQYMEAPVIGTHSTKALGRQGPAPEGDLVLRDLGAIVPLGPLTDYRKRAQRRFVFAREVGETRKRLRDPQTNTGAGLPPAKTRRLDCTAAAAQSASGAALWAGEERQGAEDAALKEALLPFDGVSLNYNEYIVYREAQVRIRYLLVLDDEG
;
A
#
# COMPACT_ATOMS: atom_id res chain seq x y z
N ALA A 1 22.30 15.25 7.02
CA ALA A 1 21.86 14.64 8.30
C ALA A 1 20.66 13.75 8.00
N VAL A 2 20.91 12.47 7.72
CA VAL A 2 19.90 11.51 7.25
C VAL A 2 19.80 10.39 8.27
N ALA A 3 18.57 9.97 8.52
CA ALA A 3 18.13 9.13 9.63
C ALA A 3 18.88 7.79 9.71
N ALA A 4 19.36 7.47 10.91
CA ALA A 4 19.92 6.18 11.27
C ALA A 4 18.82 5.10 11.35
N THR A 5 19.00 3.99 10.63
CA THR A 5 18.25 2.74 10.86
C THR A 5 19.14 1.76 11.63
N PRO A 6 18.73 1.26 12.82
CA PRO A 6 19.57 0.43 13.66
C PRO A 6 19.12 -1.03 13.64
N VAL A 7 19.53 -1.82 12.65
CA VAL A 7 19.88 -3.23 12.84
C VAL A 7 20.92 -3.58 11.79
N ASP A 8 22.18 -3.49 12.18
CA ASP A 8 23.29 -4.05 11.42
C ASP A 8 23.17 -5.58 11.53
N GLN A 9 22.57 -6.22 10.52
CA GLN A 9 22.52 -7.68 10.38
C GLN A 9 23.94 -8.30 10.24
N ALA A 10 24.98 -7.45 10.21
CA ALA A 10 26.34 -7.81 9.86
C ALA A 10 27.17 -8.53 10.94
N ARG A 11 26.65 -8.81 12.15
CA ARG A 11 27.46 -9.45 13.21
C ARG A 11 26.83 -10.52 14.09
N MET A 12 25.56 -10.88 13.89
CA MET A 12 25.08 -12.14 14.45
C MET A 12 25.46 -13.23 13.47
N ALA A 13 26.43 -14.09 13.84
CA ALA A 13 26.82 -15.17 12.95
C ALA A 13 25.59 -16.03 12.68
N LEU A 14 25.42 -16.54 11.45
CA LEU A 14 24.31 -17.45 11.15
C LEU A 14 24.24 -18.60 12.17
N THR A 15 25.37 -19.02 12.74
CA THR A 15 25.47 -20.03 13.79
C THR A 15 24.70 -19.70 15.07
N ASP A 16 24.54 -18.42 15.40
CA ASP A 16 24.02 -17.94 16.68
C ASP A 16 22.51 -17.65 16.64
N LEU A 17 21.90 -17.75 15.45
CA LEU A 17 20.44 -17.71 15.29
C LEU A 17 19.78 -18.89 16.02
N ASP A 18 19.06 -18.59 17.09
CA ASP A 18 18.19 -19.51 17.84
C ASP A 18 16.71 -19.16 17.61
N ARG A 19 15.93 -20.14 17.12
CA ARG A 19 14.52 -19.94 16.80
C ARG A 19 13.66 -19.64 18.03
N GLN A 20 13.91 -20.31 19.15
CA GLN A 20 13.09 -20.14 20.35
C GLN A 20 13.32 -18.75 20.95
N LEU A 21 14.57 -18.29 20.97
CA LEU A 21 14.91 -16.95 21.43
C LEU A 21 14.30 -15.87 20.52
N LEU A 22 14.34 -16.04 19.19
CA LEU A 22 13.68 -15.12 18.25
C LEU A 22 12.16 -15.08 18.41
N LEU A 23 11.52 -16.22 18.70
CA LEU A 23 10.08 -16.27 18.96
C LEU A 23 9.72 -15.58 20.29
N GLN A 24 10.55 -15.74 21.33
CA GLN A 24 10.40 -15.01 22.60
C GLN A 24 10.58 -13.51 22.42
N ALA A 25 11.61 -13.08 21.68
CA ALA A 25 11.83 -11.69 21.32
C ALA A 25 10.66 -11.11 20.53
N LYS A 26 10.09 -11.89 19.59
CA LYS A 26 8.90 -11.49 18.84
C LYS A 26 7.71 -11.28 19.79
N ALA A 27 7.41 -12.24 20.67
CA ALA A 27 6.33 -12.14 21.66
C ALA A 27 6.47 -10.89 22.55
N LEU A 28 7.67 -10.62 23.05
CA LEU A 28 7.96 -9.43 23.85
C LEU A 28 7.72 -8.13 23.07
N LEU A 29 8.14 -8.09 21.80
CA LEU A 29 7.98 -6.93 20.94
C LEU A 29 6.51 -6.63 20.62
N LEU A 30 5.67 -7.66 20.58
CA LEU A 30 4.23 -7.53 20.37
C LEU A 30 3.57 -6.87 21.59
N THR A 31 3.95 -7.29 22.80
CA THR A 31 3.53 -6.62 24.05
C THR A 31 4.04 -5.18 24.13
N LEU A 32 5.31 -4.94 23.77
CA LEU A 32 5.91 -3.59 23.72
C LEU A 32 5.10 -2.64 22.84
N ARG A 33 4.59 -3.17 21.73
CA ARG A 33 3.85 -2.37 20.79
C ARG A 33 2.52 -1.88 21.34
N ASP A 34 1.77 -2.74 22.01
CA ASP A 34 0.46 -2.36 22.56
C ASP A 34 0.63 -1.30 23.65
N LYS A 35 1.70 -1.40 24.44
CA LYS A 35 2.13 -0.36 25.38
C LYS A 35 2.52 0.94 24.67
N ALA A 36 3.30 0.87 23.58
CA ALA A 36 3.71 2.04 22.82
C ALA A 36 2.51 2.78 22.18
N GLN A 37 1.50 2.04 21.72
CA GLN A 37 0.27 2.63 21.23
C GLN A 37 -0.51 3.35 22.34
N ARG A 38 -0.73 2.69 23.49
CA ARG A 38 -1.41 3.33 24.62
C ARG A 38 -0.66 4.59 25.08
N LEU A 39 0.67 4.56 25.05
CA LEU A 39 1.50 5.73 25.36
C LEU A 39 1.29 6.88 24.37
N GLU A 40 1.15 6.59 23.06
CA GLU A 40 0.84 7.61 22.04
C GLU A 40 -0.57 8.21 22.23
N GLU A 41 -1.57 7.36 22.55
CA GLU A 41 -2.94 7.79 22.86
C GLU A 41 -2.98 8.71 24.09
N LEU A 42 -2.35 8.32 25.20
CA LEU A 42 -2.25 9.12 26.42
C LEU A 42 -1.57 10.47 26.17
N LYS A 43 -0.46 10.48 25.43
CA LYS A 43 0.23 11.73 25.06
C LYS A 43 -0.68 12.64 24.24
N SER A 44 -1.46 12.08 23.33
CA SER A 44 -2.44 12.83 22.55
C SER A 44 -3.56 13.40 23.43
N GLU A 45 -4.07 12.63 24.39
CA GLU A 45 -5.09 13.07 25.35
C GLU A 45 -4.58 14.23 26.22
N LEU A 46 -3.38 14.08 26.80
CA LEU A 46 -2.72 15.11 27.62
C LEU A 46 -2.41 16.37 26.80
N GLN A 47 -1.95 16.22 25.56
CA GLN A 47 -1.69 17.35 24.66
C GLN A 47 -2.98 18.08 24.27
N ALA A 48 -4.06 17.34 23.97
CA ALA A 48 -5.35 17.92 23.65
C ALA A 48 -5.93 18.68 24.85
N ASP A 49 -5.78 18.15 26.07
CA ASP A 49 -6.18 18.86 27.28
C ASP A 49 -5.34 20.12 27.53
N LEU A 50 -4.02 20.06 27.34
CA LEU A 50 -3.15 21.24 27.43
C LEU A 50 -3.59 22.34 26.45
N GLN A 51 -3.98 21.97 25.23
CA GLN A 51 -4.54 22.92 24.26
C GLN A 51 -5.87 23.52 24.76
N ARG A 52 -6.78 22.70 25.30
CA ARG A 52 -8.06 23.18 25.88
C ARG A 52 -7.86 24.20 26.99
N GLN A 53 -6.81 24.06 27.80
CA GLN A 53 -6.49 25.02 28.86
C GLN A 53 -6.14 26.42 28.33
N HIS A 54 -5.64 26.51 27.09
CA HIS A 54 -5.22 27.77 26.46
C HIS A 54 -6.29 28.38 25.52
N LEU A 55 -7.43 27.71 25.30
CA LEU A 55 -8.50 28.25 24.46
C LEU A 55 -9.30 29.37 25.20
N PRO A 56 -9.61 30.48 24.52
CA PRO A 56 -10.53 31.47 25.07
C PRO A 56 -11.93 30.87 25.23
N ARG A 57 -12.60 31.20 26.34
CA ARG A 57 -14.01 30.81 26.56
C ARG A 57 -14.85 31.39 25.44
N THR A 58 -15.36 30.53 24.57
CA THR A 58 -16.27 30.87 23.46
C THR A 58 -17.58 30.11 23.65
N ASP A 59 -18.68 30.72 23.20
CA ASP A 59 -19.99 30.08 23.09
C ASP A 59 -20.17 29.54 21.66
N PRO A 60 -20.59 28.28 21.42
CA PRO A 60 -21.03 27.26 22.39
C PRO A 60 -19.86 26.59 23.13
N PRO A 61 -20.10 25.95 24.29
CA PRO A 61 -19.04 25.48 25.18
C PRO A 61 -18.23 24.35 24.52
N ALA A 62 -16.93 24.59 24.32
CA ALA A 62 -15.97 23.53 24.11
C ALA A 62 -16.01 22.56 25.32
N ALA A 63 -15.76 21.27 25.08
CA ALA A 63 -15.70 20.26 26.15
C ALA A 63 -14.78 20.75 27.30
N PRO A 64 -15.18 20.58 28.57
CA PRO A 64 -14.40 21.08 29.70
C PRO A 64 -13.02 20.42 29.77
N ALA A 65 -12.04 21.18 30.27
CA ALA A 65 -10.70 20.66 30.52
C ALA A 65 -10.74 19.62 31.66
N LEU A 66 -9.82 18.65 31.63
CA LEU A 66 -9.75 17.55 32.61
C LEU A 66 -9.56 18.09 34.04
N GLY A 67 -10.09 17.37 35.03
CA GLY A 67 -9.88 17.67 36.45
C GLY A 67 -8.42 17.45 36.87
N SER A 68 -7.96 18.07 37.96
CA SER A 68 -6.58 17.90 38.46
C SER A 68 -6.26 16.44 38.77
N THR A 69 -7.17 15.72 39.42
CA THR A 69 -7.03 14.29 39.75
C THR A 69 -6.98 13.39 38.51
N GLU A 70 -7.76 13.71 37.49
CA GLU A 70 -7.79 12.97 36.23
C GLU A 70 -6.48 13.14 35.45
N ARG A 71 -5.94 14.36 35.41
CA ARG A 71 -4.62 14.64 34.81
C ARG A 71 -3.49 13.91 35.53
N GLU A 72 -3.47 13.97 36.85
CA GLU A 72 -2.47 13.28 37.67
C GLU A 72 -2.50 11.76 37.42
N ALA A 73 -3.69 11.17 37.29
CA ALA A 73 -3.86 9.76 36.96
C ALA A 73 -3.31 9.41 35.56
N LEU A 74 -3.63 10.21 34.53
CA LEU A 74 -3.13 10.00 33.17
C LEU A 74 -1.60 10.17 33.08
N GLN A 75 -1.03 11.15 33.79
CA GLN A 75 0.43 11.35 33.87
C GLN A 75 1.12 10.18 34.58
N ALA A 76 0.53 9.65 35.66
CA ALA A 76 1.06 8.46 36.34
C ALA A 76 1.00 7.20 35.44
N GLU A 77 -0.08 7.04 34.67
CA GLU A 77 -0.20 5.97 33.67
C GLU A 77 0.86 6.12 32.58
N GLU A 78 1.07 7.33 32.05
CA GLU A 78 2.11 7.64 31.06
C GLU A 78 3.50 7.23 31.57
N GLN A 79 3.85 7.62 32.80
CA GLN A 79 5.15 7.33 33.39
C GLN A 79 5.34 5.82 33.60
N THR A 80 4.32 5.14 34.12
CA THR A 80 4.35 3.68 34.34
C THR A 80 4.56 2.95 33.02
N LEU A 81 3.82 3.30 31.97
CA LEU A 81 3.98 2.70 30.64
C LEU A 81 5.37 2.97 30.04
N ALA A 82 5.92 4.17 30.24
CA ALA A 82 7.26 4.50 29.76
C ALA A 82 8.35 3.63 30.42
N GLU A 83 8.23 3.36 31.72
CA GLU A 83 9.15 2.49 32.47
C GLU A 83 9.03 1.02 32.01
N GLU A 84 7.80 0.52 31.86
CA GLU A 84 7.55 -0.84 31.36
C GLU A 84 8.08 -1.03 29.94
N ILE A 85 7.92 -0.03 29.06
CA ILE A 85 8.47 -0.05 27.70
C ILE A 85 10.00 -0.10 27.76
N LEU A 86 10.63 0.67 28.64
CA LEU A 86 12.09 0.69 28.76
C LEU A 86 12.62 -0.66 29.23
N GLU A 87 12.00 -1.26 30.25
CA GLU A 87 12.39 -2.58 30.76
C GLU A 87 12.25 -3.66 29.67
N ALA A 88 11.14 -3.68 28.96
CA ALA A 88 10.93 -4.63 27.88
C ALA A 88 11.88 -4.39 26.70
N CYS A 89 12.25 -3.13 26.40
CA CYS A 89 13.29 -2.83 25.42
C CYS A 89 14.65 -3.41 25.85
N ASN A 90 15.03 -3.26 27.12
CA ASN A 90 16.30 -3.80 27.63
C ASN A 90 16.35 -5.32 27.47
N ARG A 91 15.31 -6.02 27.89
CA ARG A 91 15.19 -7.48 27.71
C ARG A 91 15.27 -7.89 26.23
N LEU A 92 14.64 -7.13 25.34
CA LEU A 92 14.72 -7.38 23.90
C LEU A 92 16.15 -7.23 23.35
N TYR A 93 16.85 -6.16 23.76
CA TYR A 93 18.22 -5.88 23.35
C TYR A 93 19.23 -6.89 23.93
N GLU A 94 18.90 -7.55 25.04
CA GLU A 94 19.66 -8.67 25.60
C GLU A 94 19.41 -9.98 24.82
N MET A 95 18.17 -10.25 24.41
CA MET A 95 17.81 -11.47 23.66
C MET A 95 18.35 -11.47 22.24
N VAL A 96 18.31 -10.31 21.57
CA VAL A 96 18.75 -10.19 20.17
C VAL A 96 19.94 -9.24 20.17
N PRO A 97 21.16 -9.69 19.83
CA PRO A 97 22.32 -8.82 19.72
C PRO A 97 22.10 -7.72 18.67
N HIS A 98 22.33 -6.46 19.08
CA HIS A 98 22.27 -5.30 18.18
C HIS A 98 23.64 -4.65 18.07
N HIS A 99 24.04 -4.31 16.85
CA HIS A 99 25.19 -3.43 16.68
C HIS A 99 24.73 -1.97 16.82
N LEU A 100 25.07 -1.35 17.94
CA LEU A 100 24.69 0.03 18.23
C LEU A 100 25.80 1.04 17.89
N GLY A 101 26.95 0.59 17.41
CA GLY A 101 28.06 1.47 17.00
C GLY A 101 28.52 2.43 18.11
N GLY A 102 28.55 1.98 19.37
CA GLY A 102 28.88 2.80 20.53
C GLY A 102 27.75 3.72 21.02
N ARG A 103 26.54 3.62 20.45
CA ARG A 103 25.35 4.33 20.92
C ARG A 103 24.59 3.49 21.94
N HIS A 104 23.83 4.16 22.81
CA HIS A 104 22.93 3.47 23.73
C HIS A 104 21.71 2.92 22.98
N PRO A 105 21.14 1.79 23.44
CA PRO A 105 19.89 1.27 22.90
C PRO A 105 18.79 2.31 23.01
N LYS A 106 18.00 2.49 21.95
CA LYS A 106 16.91 3.48 21.94
C LYS A 106 15.61 2.81 22.36
N ALA A 107 14.82 3.47 23.19
CA ALA A 107 13.48 2.98 23.52
C ALA A 107 12.61 2.89 22.24
N LEU A 108 11.94 1.75 22.10
CA LEU A 108 10.94 1.46 21.07
C LEU A 108 9.58 2.03 21.49
N ASN A 109 9.54 3.35 21.70
CA ASN A 109 8.40 4.07 22.26
C ASN A 109 7.49 4.73 21.22
N THR A 110 7.68 4.40 19.94
CA THR A 110 6.80 4.86 18.86
C THR A 110 6.46 3.72 17.93
N MET A 111 5.26 3.76 17.38
CA MET A 111 4.76 2.72 16.47
C MET A 111 5.70 2.41 15.29
N PRO A 112 6.29 3.41 14.59
CA PRO A 112 7.22 3.13 13.49
C PRO A 112 8.48 2.37 13.93
N LYS A 113 9.03 2.67 15.11
CA LYS A 113 10.22 1.97 15.62
C LYS A 113 9.92 0.51 15.93
N VAL A 114 8.76 0.25 16.55
CA VAL A 114 8.35 -1.12 16.88
C VAL A 114 8.10 -1.94 15.62
N GLN A 115 7.45 -1.37 14.61
CA GLN A 115 7.25 -2.01 13.30
C GLN A 115 8.56 -2.37 12.61
N GLN A 116 9.51 -1.44 12.59
CA GLN A 116 10.82 -1.68 12.01
C GLN A 116 11.51 -2.87 12.70
N MET A 117 11.43 -2.95 14.02
CA MET A 117 12.01 -4.06 14.77
C MET A 117 11.26 -5.39 14.50
N LEU A 118 9.93 -5.37 14.37
CA LEU A 118 9.14 -6.56 14.01
C LEU A 118 9.56 -7.11 12.65
N ALA A 119 9.70 -6.24 11.64
CA ALA A 119 10.16 -6.62 10.30
C ALA A 119 11.57 -7.22 10.33
N THR A 120 12.46 -6.70 11.18
CA THR A 120 13.78 -7.29 11.40
C THR A 120 13.67 -8.70 12.00
N LEU A 121 12.88 -8.90 13.06
CA LEU A 121 12.74 -10.22 13.68
C LEU A 121 12.15 -11.25 12.72
N GLU A 122 11.21 -10.86 11.86
CA GLU A 122 10.68 -11.72 10.82
C GLU A 122 11.75 -12.11 9.80
N THR A 123 12.59 -11.16 9.40
CA THR A 123 13.75 -11.43 8.54
C THR A 123 14.74 -12.39 9.21
N LEU A 124 14.99 -12.24 10.51
CA LEU A 124 15.86 -13.16 11.27
C LEU A 124 15.27 -14.58 11.36
N LEU A 125 13.96 -14.71 11.53
CA LEU A 125 13.27 -16.01 11.52
C LEU A 125 13.37 -16.69 10.13
N ASP A 126 13.28 -15.92 9.05
CA ASP A 126 13.45 -16.44 7.70
C ASP A 126 14.90 -16.83 7.41
N LEU A 127 15.88 -16.06 7.91
CA LEU A 127 17.30 -16.42 7.87
C LEU A 127 17.60 -17.67 8.71
N GLU A 128 16.95 -17.85 9.85
CA GLU A 128 17.05 -19.05 10.69
C GLU A 128 16.54 -20.29 9.93
N TYR A 129 15.42 -20.16 9.23
CA TYR A 129 14.95 -21.22 8.35
C TYR A 129 15.94 -21.51 7.22
N ALA A 130 16.46 -20.45 6.57
CA ALA A 130 17.45 -20.61 5.51
C ALA A 130 18.73 -21.30 5.98
N LYS A 131 19.23 -20.93 7.16
CA LYS A 131 20.36 -21.59 7.85
C LYS A 131 20.13 -23.10 7.96
N LYS A 132 18.95 -23.53 8.42
CA LYS A 132 18.62 -24.96 8.56
C LYS A 132 18.70 -25.69 7.22
N VAL A 133 18.13 -25.13 6.17
CA VAL A 133 18.17 -25.71 4.82
C VAL A 133 19.60 -25.81 4.31
N LEU A 134 20.40 -24.75 4.45
CA LEU A 134 21.80 -24.70 4.03
C LEU A 134 22.68 -25.69 4.80
N MET A 135 22.51 -25.79 6.11
CA MET A 135 23.25 -26.74 6.95
C MET A 135 22.89 -28.20 6.61
N ALA A 136 21.61 -28.48 6.36
CA ALA A 136 21.18 -29.80 5.92
C ALA A 136 21.75 -30.16 4.53
N ALA A 137 21.80 -29.20 3.61
CA ALA A 137 22.44 -29.37 2.30
C ALA A 137 23.93 -29.70 2.42
N ARG A 138 24.65 -28.95 3.28
CA ARG A 138 26.08 -29.19 3.55
C ARG A 138 26.32 -30.55 4.17
N TYR A 139 25.51 -30.95 5.16
CA TYR A 139 25.62 -32.26 5.82
C TYR A 139 25.43 -33.42 4.83
N ARG A 140 24.57 -33.25 3.82
CA ARG A 140 24.28 -34.26 2.80
C ARG A 140 25.07 -34.09 1.50
N ALA A 141 26.08 -33.22 1.47
CA ALA A 141 26.84 -32.90 0.26
C ALA A 141 27.54 -34.11 -0.39
N ALA A 142 27.86 -35.15 0.40
CA ALA A 142 28.43 -36.40 -0.12
C ALA A 142 27.42 -37.26 -0.91
N MET A 143 26.11 -37.09 -0.68
CA MET A 143 25.06 -37.89 -1.34
C MET A 143 24.36 -37.15 -2.47
N ARG A 144 24.34 -35.81 -2.43
CA ARG A 144 23.63 -34.98 -3.40
C ARG A 144 24.32 -33.63 -3.53
N ASN A 145 24.30 -33.05 -4.73
CA ASN A 145 24.72 -31.67 -4.92
C ASN A 145 23.95 -30.73 -3.96
N PRO A 146 24.63 -29.84 -3.22
CA PRO A 146 23.96 -28.94 -2.27
C PRO A 146 22.88 -28.05 -2.88
N LEU A 147 23.06 -27.55 -4.12
CA LEU A 147 22.07 -26.72 -4.79
C LEU A 147 20.82 -27.53 -5.14
N ASP A 148 20.99 -28.77 -5.60
CA ASP A 148 19.85 -29.66 -5.87
C ASP A 148 19.10 -30.01 -4.58
N TYR A 149 19.81 -30.17 -3.47
CA TYR A 149 19.18 -30.38 -2.16
C TYR A 149 18.35 -29.15 -1.76
N ILE A 150 18.92 -27.95 -1.85
CA ILE A 150 18.23 -26.70 -1.52
C ILE A 150 17.00 -26.53 -2.41
N TYR A 151 17.14 -26.70 -3.73
CA TYR A 151 16.03 -26.59 -4.67
C TYR A 151 14.90 -27.58 -4.35
N ALA A 152 15.24 -28.83 -4.01
CA ALA A 152 14.25 -29.81 -3.58
C ALA A 152 13.59 -29.45 -2.23
N ALA A 153 14.35 -28.91 -1.27
CA ALA A 153 13.84 -28.50 0.03
C ALA A 153 12.87 -27.32 -0.06
N VAL A 154 13.07 -26.42 -1.03
CA VAL A 154 12.15 -25.32 -1.33
C VAL A 154 10.80 -25.83 -1.84
N GLY A 155 10.78 -26.93 -2.60
CA GLY A 155 9.52 -27.54 -3.05
C GLY A 155 8.70 -26.67 -4.02
N ALA A 156 9.28 -25.60 -4.58
CA ALA A 156 8.70 -24.75 -5.61
C ALA A 156 9.39 -25.00 -6.94
N LYS A 157 8.61 -25.22 -8.01
CA LYS A 157 9.16 -25.32 -9.37
C LYS A 157 9.41 -23.92 -9.91
N LEU A 158 10.65 -23.67 -10.32
CA LEU A 158 11.06 -22.40 -10.94
C LEU A 158 11.40 -22.66 -12.40
N MET A 159 10.69 -22.00 -13.32
CA MET A 159 10.91 -22.12 -14.77
C MET A 159 11.29 -20.76 -15.33
N VAL A 160 12.43 -20.65 -16.00
CA VAL A 160 12.88 -19.41 -16.62
C VAL A 160 11.85 -18.94 -17.66
N LEU A 161 11.45 -17.66 -17.56
CA LEU A 161 10.61 -16.99 -18.53
C LEU A 161 11.49 -16.26 -19.54
N ARG A 162 11.36 -16.59 -20.83
CA ARG A 162 12.22 -16.02 -21.88
C ARG A 162 11.72 -14.65 -22.35
N PRO A 163 12.62 -13.72 -22.76
CA PRO A 163 12.26 -12.37 -23.26
C PRO A 163 11.24 -12.33 -24.39
N GLN A 164 11.17 -13.39 -25.20
CA GLN A 164 10.27 -13.46 -26.35
C GLN A 164 8.82 -13.83 -25.97
N GLU A 165 8.59 -14.22 -24.72
CA GLU A 165 7.26 -14.63 -24.26
C GLU A 165 6.38 -13.41 -23.96
N GLU A 166 5.13 -13.42 -24.40
CA GLU A 166 4.18 -12.30 -24.21
C GLU A 166 4.03 -11.90 -22.74
N VAL A 167 4.04 -12.89 -21.85
CA VAL A 167 3.97 -12.68 -20.39
C VAL A 167 5.18 -11.87 -19.90
N TRP A 168 6.35 -12.02 -20.49
CA TRP A 168 7.51 -11.22 -20.10
C TRP A 168 7.29 -9.77 -20.56
N ALA A 169 6.91 -9.53 -21.81
CA ALA A 169 6.58 -8.18 -22.28
C ALA A 169 5.50 -7.48 -21.41
N MET A 170 4.49 -8.23 -20.97
CA MET A 170 3.46 -7.75 -20.03
C MET A 170 4.06 -7.31 -18.69
N ILE A 171 4.91 -8.14 -18.07
CA ILE A 171 5.54 -7.83 -16.78
C ILE A 171 6.47 -6.61 -16.92
N ALA A 172 7.22 -6.51 -18.02
CA ALA A 172 8.10 -5.36 -18.30
C ALA A 172 7.28 -4.06 -18.38
N GLN A 173 6.19 -4.09 -19.14
CA GLN A 173 5.29 -2.96 -19.28
C GLN A 173 4.63 -2.58 -17.95
N TYR A 174 4.24 -3.58 -17.14
CA TYR A 174 3.64 -3.33 -15.84
C TYR A 174 4.62 -2.67 -14.87
N MET A 175 5.89 -3.11 -14.87
CA MET A 175 6.97 -2.48 -14.11
C MET A 175 7.19 -1.02 -14.54
N ASP A 176 7.34 -0.77 -15.84
CA ASP A 176 7.64 0.55 -16.41
C ASP A 176 6.55 1.59 -16.08
N ARG A 177 5.27 1.22 -16.22
CA ARG A 177 4.14 2.09 -15.83
C ARG A 177 4.11 2.38 -14.34
N GLY A 178 4.61 1.46 -13.52
CA GLY A 178 4.74 1.64 -12.08
C GLY A 178 5.94 2.50 -11.66
N LEU A 179 6.84 2.86 -12.58
CA LEU A 179 8.04 3.65 -12.35
C LEU A 179 7.97 5.08 -12.93
N THR A 180 6.85 5.50 -13.52
CA THR A 180 6.72 6.83 -14.15
C THR A 180 7.11 7.99 -13.23
N ALA A 181 6.76 7.91 -11.94
CA ALA A 181 7.14 8.91 -10.95
C ALA A 181 8.65 8.90 -10.64
N HIS A 182 9.30 7.72 -10.61
CA HIS A 182 10.75 7.61 -10.44
C HIS A 182 11.48 8.28 -11.61
N ALA A 183 11.04 8.01 -12.84
CA ALA A 183 11.61 8.61 -14.04
C ALA A 183 11.48 10.14 -14.04
N GLN A 184 10.33 10.68 -13.63
CA GLN A 184 10.11 12.13 -13.51
C GLN A 184 11.01 12.80 -12.47
N MET A 185 11.40 12.07 -11.42
CA MET A 185 12.33 12.54 -10.38
C MET A 185 13.80 12.33 -10.74
N GLY A 186 14.11 11.78 -11.92
CA GLY A 186 15.48 11.46 -12.33
C GLY A 186 16.14 10.35 -11.51
N LEU A 187 15.34 9.50 -10.86
CA LEU A 187 15.86 8.35 -10.11
C LEU A 187 16.23 7.21 -11.07
N GLN A 188 17.36 6.55 -10.79
CA GLN A 188 17.76 5.35 -11.53
C GLN A 188 16.69 4.26 -11.35
N SER A 189 16.26 3.69 -12.47
CA SER A 189 15.23 2.65 -12.49
C SER A 189 15.86 1.26 -12.53
N PRO A 190 15.37 0.31 -11.72
CA PRO A 190 15.86 -1.06 -11.77
C PRO A 190 15.54 -1.70 -13.12
N ARG A 191 16.41 -2.60 -13.57
CA ARG A 191 16.22 -3.42 -14.77
C ARG A 191 15.83 -4.82 -14.38
N ILE A 192 15.11 -5.52 -15.24
CA ILE A 192 14.82 -6.93 -15.02
C ILE A 192 15.99 -7.76 -15.52
N HIS A 193 16.65 -8.47 -14.61
CA HIS A 193 17.72 -9.41 -14.93
C HIS A 193 17.16 -10.76 -15.37
N SER A 194 16.22 -11.31 -14.59
CA SER A 194 15.58 -12.58 -14.91
C SER A 194 14.18 -12.67 -14.31
N VAL A 195 13.31 -13.45 -14.96
CA VAL A 195 11.97 -13.75 -14.48
C VAL A 195 11.78 -15.26 -14.46
N PHE A 196 11.19 -15.76 -13.40
CA PHE A 196 10.87 -17.17 -13.22
C PHE A 196 9.37 -17.32 -13.02
N ARG A 197 8.74 -18.22 -13.77
CA ARG A 197 7.43 -18.76 -13.41
C ARG A 197 7.59 -19.63 -12.17
N VAL A 198 6.73 -19.41 -11.19
CA VAL A 198 6.70 -20.15 -9.92
C VAL A 198 5.49 -21.07 -9.92
N ASP A 199 5.68 -22.35 -9.62
CA ASP A 199 4.60 -23.29 -9.33
C ASP A 199 4.85 -23.99 -7.99
N ARG A 200 4.03 -23.61 -7.00
CA ARG A 200 3.95 -24.25 -5.68
C ARG A 200 2.72 -25.14 -5.67
N THR A 201 2.93 -26.45 -5.62
CA THR A 201 1.84 -27.45 -5.66
C THR A 201 0.83 -27.23 -4.54
N GLU A 202 1.33 -26.92 -3.33
CA GLU A 202 0.52 -26.63 -2.16
C GLU A 202 -0.39 -25.42 -2.40
N GLU A 203 0.17 -24.28 -2.83
CA GLU A 203 -0.62 -23.06 -3.15
C GLU A 203 -1.67 -23.34 -4.21
N ARG A 204 -1.34 -24.06 -5.29
CA ARG A 204 -2.31 -24.44 -6.33
C ARG A 204 -3.48 -25.25 -5.75
N SER A 205 -3.22 -26.12 -4.78
CA SER A 205 -4.26 -26.97 -4.17
C SER A 205 -5.17 -26.22 -3.20
N ARG A 206 -4.62 -25.26 -2.43
CA ARG A 206 -5.38 -24.46 -1.45
C ARG A 206 -5.97 -23.17 -2.01
N PHE A 207 -5.63 -22.79 -3.24
CA PHE A 207 -6.01 -21.48 -3.80
C PHE A 207 -7.53 -21.30 -3.83
N ASP A 208 -7.98 -20.15 -3.29
CA ASP A 208 -9.39 -19.85 -3.12
C ASP A 208 -10.10 -19.72 -4.47
N ARG A 209 -11.39 -20.07 -4.49
CA ARG A 209 -12.24 -20.02 -5.71
C ARG A 209 -13.01 -18.70 -5.82
N LEU A 210 -12.63 -17.68 -5.05
CA LEU A 210 -13.22 -16.35 -5.11
C LEU A 210 -13.06 -15.74 -6.52
N GLY A 211 -13.95 -14.81 -6.90
CA GLY A 211 -13.76 -14.03 -8.12
C GLY A 211 -12.74 -12.89 -7.95
N ASN A 212 -12.65 -12.01 -8.96
CA ASN A 212 -11.83 -10.80 -8.91
C ASN A 212 -10.34 -11.09 -8.62
N HIS A 213 -9.75 -11.94 -9.45
CA HIS A 213 -8.32 -12.23 -9.38
C HIS A 213 -7.54 -11.06 -9.95
N ARG A 214 -6.54 -10.58 -9.21
CA ARG A 214 -5.60 -9.56 -9.68
C ARG A 214 -4.18 -10.05 -9.58
N LEU A 215 -3.35 -9.66 -10.54
CA LEU A 215 -1.92 -9.87 -10.51
C LEU A 215 -1.24 -8.64 -9.88
N LEU A 216 -0.72 -8.79 -8.65
CA LEU A 216 -0.25 -7.70 -7.82
C LEU A 216 1.18 -7.93 -7.32
N TRP A 217 1.91 -6.83 -7.12
CA TRP A 217 3.30 -6.82 -6.68
C TRP A 217 3.41 -7.07 -5.18
N HIS A 218 4.42 -7.85 -4.78
CA HIS A 218 4.84 -8.02 -3.40
C HIS A 218 6.37 -7.92 -3.31
N GLY A 219 6.85 -6.83 -2.71
CA GLY A 219 8.26 -6.62 -2.45
C GLY A 219 8.67 -7.22 -1.11
N THR A 220 9.85 -7.81 -1.06
CA THR A 220 10.39 -8.45 0.14
C THR A 220 11.91 -8.43 0.12
N HIS A 221 12.54 -8.45 1.30
CA HIS A 221 13.99 -8.52 1.40
C HIS A 221 14.52 -9.84 0.82
N ASN A 222 15.69 -9.82 0.16
CA ASN A 222 16.31 -11.02 -0.43
C ASN A 222 16.48 -12.17 0.57
N ALA A 223 16.77 -11.83 1.83
CA ALA A 223 16.90 -12.80 2.93
C ALA A 223 15.65 -13.68 3.11
N ASN A 224 14.47 -13.16 2.77
CA ASN A 224 13.19 -13.83 2.98
C ASN A 224 12.81 -14.75 1.81
N ALA A 225 13.48 -14.62 0.66
CA ALA A 225 13.07 -15.29 -0.56
C ALA A 225 13.05 -16.82 -0.44
N LEU A 226 14.05 -17.41 0.21
CA LEU A 226 14.10 -18.87 0.39
C LEU A 226 12.94 -19.38 1.26
N ALA A 227 12.64 -18.67 2.35
CA ALA A 227 11.55 -19.02 3.26
C ALA A 227 10.19 -18.84 2.59
N ILE A 228 9.97 -17.74 1.87
CA ILE A 228 8.73 -17.48 1.12
C ILE A 228 8.54 -18.51 0.00
N LEU A 229 9.59 -18.82 -0.75
CA LEU A 229 9.50 -19.84 -1.80
C LEU A 229 9.24 -21.24 -1.24
N ALA A 230 9.59 -21.52 0.02
CA ALA A 230 9.36 -22.81 0.66
C ALA A 230 8.00 -22.92 1.35
N GLN A 231 7.59 -21.86 2.05
CA GLN A 231 6.44 -21.87 2.95
C GLN A 231 5.26 -21.04 2.42
N GLY A 232 5.47 -20.24 1.38
CA GLY A 232 4.51 -19.27 0.87
C GLY A 232 4.55 -17.96 1.64
N LEU A 233 3.74 -17.00 1.20
CA LEU A 233 3.51 -15.77 1.97
C LEU A 233 2.62 -16.11 3.17
N ARG A 234 3.07 -15.73 4.38
CA ARG A 234 2.41 -16.06 5.63
C ARG A 234 1.81 -14.82 6.27
N ILE A 235 0.69 -15.02 6.96
CA ILE A 235 0.15 -14.00 7.86
C ILE A 235 0.90 -14.12 9.19
N ALA A 236 1.20 -13.00 9.82
CA ALA A 236 1.78 -13.03 11.17
C ALA A 236 0.84 -13.82 12.12
N PRO A 237 1.39 -14.67 13.00
CA PRO A 237 0.59 -15.54 13.88
C PRO A 237 -0.35 -14.72 14.78
N PRO A 238 -1.45 -15.28 15.31
CA PRO A 238 -2.43 -14.56 16.13
C PRO A 238 -1.81 -13.92 17.37
N ASP A 239 -0.85 -14.62 17.98
CA ASP A 239 -0.07 -14.20 19.14
C ASP A 239 0.76 -12.94 18.84
N ALA A 240 0.98 -12.67 17.54
CA ALA A 240 1.38 -11.39 17.03
C ALA A 240 0.16 -10.49 16.85
N ASN A 241 -0.10 -9.65 17.86
CA ASN A 241 -0.92 -8.45 17.66
C ASN A 241 -0.33 -7.68 16.43
N ALA A 242 -1.08 -6.92 15.62
CA ALA A 242 -0.59 -6.41 14.31
C ALA A 242 -0.59 -4.88 14.13
N HIS A 243 -0.70 -4.09 15.19
CA HIS A 243 -0.60 -2.65 15.05
C HIS A 243 0.70 -2.24 14.36
N GLY A 244 0.57 -1.27 13.46
CA GLY A 244 1.66 -0.75 12.65
C GLY A 244 1.78 -1.26 11.21
N MET A 245 0.99 -2.27 10.86
CA MET A 245 0.49 -2.37 9.50
C MET A 245 -0.71 -1.40 9.40
N ALA A 246 -0.71 -0.49 8.43
CA ALA A 246 -1.75 0.55 8.32
C ALA A 246 -3.19 0.00 8.25
N PHE A 247 -3.33 -1.30 7.90
CA PHE A 247 -4.59 -2.02 7.79
C PHE A 247 -4.61 -3.35 8.57
N GLY A 248 -3.74 -3.48 9.57
CA GLY A 248 -3.60 -4.63 10.44
C GLY A 248 -3.07 -5.92 9.77
N ARG A 249 -3.52 -7.07 10.25
CA ARG A 249 -2.87 -8.37 10.05
C ARG A 249 -3.27 -8.98 8.70
N GLY A 250 -2.36 -9.04 7.73
CA GLY A 250 -2.65 -9.63 6.42
C GLY A 250 -1.44 -9.69 5.50
N ILE A 251 -1.65 -10.19 4.29
CA ILE A 251 -0.64 -10.19 3.23
C ILE A 251 -0.89 -8.97 2.34
N TYR A 252 0.13 -8.14 2.21
CA TYR A 252 0.08 -6.84 1.53
C TYR A 252 0.58 -6.92 0.09
N PHE A 253 -0.14 -6.27 -0.80
CA PHE A 253 0.20 -6.17 -2.22
C PHE A 253 0.00 -4.74 -2.74
N ALA A 254 0.68 -4.42 -3.84
CA ALA A 254 0.53 -3.15 -4.54
C ALA A 254 0.20 -3.37 -6.02
N ASP A 255 -0.57 -2.44 -6.61
CA ASP A 255 -0.79 -2.35 -8.06
C ASP A 255 0.21 -1.41 -8.76
N VAL A 256 1.13 -0.81 -8.01
CA VAL A 256 2.20 0.06 -8.51
C VAL A 256 3.54 -0.52 -8.11
N PHE A 257 4.40 -0.79 -9.10
CA PHE A 257 5.72 -1.40 -8.89
C PHE A 257 6.60 -0.62 -7.91
N ALA A 258 6.72 0.71 -8.07
CA ALA A 258 7.56 1.54 -7.21
C ALA A 258 7.23 1.39 -5.72
N LYS A 259 5.95 1.21 -5.37
CA LYS A 259 5.51 1.01 -3.99
C LYS A 259 6.04 -0.29 -3.42
N ALA A 260 5.86 -1.40 -4.13
CA ALA A 260 6.37 -2.70 -3.71
C ALA A 260 7.90 -2.70 -3.69
N TYR A 261 8.55 -2.07 -4.66
CA TYR A 261 10.01 -2.05 -4.80
C TYR A 261 10.72 -1.40 -3.60
N GLY A 262 10.07 -0.44 -2.93
CA GLY A 262 10.57 0.12 -1.66
C GLY A 262 10.75 -0.91 -0.54
N TYR A 263 10.09 -2.07 -0.62
CA TYR A 263 10.19 -3.17 0.35
C TYR A 263 11.22 -4.25 -0.04
N CYS A 264 11.82 -4.17 -1.23
CA CYS A 264 12.79 -5.16 -1.68
C CYS A 264 14.18 -5.07 -1.00
N GLY A 265 14.33 -4.17 -0.02
CA GLY A 265 15.60 -3.87 0.63
C GLY A 265 16.46 -2.88 -0.17
N GLY A 266 17.34 -2.17 0.54
CA GLY A 266 18.17 -1.09 0.01
C GLY A 266 18.76 -0.25 1.15
N GLY A 267 19.30 -0.92 2.17
CA GLY A 267 20.05 -0.27 3.24
C GLY A 267 21.48 0.02 2.81
N SER A 268 22.05 1.10 3.33
CA SER A 268 23.42 1.58 3.08
C SER A 268 24.53 0.67 3.61
N ASP A 269 24.21 -0.39 4.34
CA ASP A 269 25.19 -1.14 5.14
C ASP A 269 25.07 -2.65 4.90
N GLY A 270 26.02 -3.14 4.09
CA GLY A 270 26.20 -4.50 3.57
C GLY A 270 26.81 -4.40 2.17
N PRO A 271 27.56 -5.38 1.63
CA PRO A 271 27.92 -5.35 0.21
C PRO A 271 26.60 -5.30 -0.55
N ALA A 272 26.27 -4.14 -1.11
CA ALA A 272 24.99 -3.88 -1.75
C ALA A 272 24.83 -4.94 -2.83
N SER A 273 23.99 -5.95 -2.59
CA SER A 273 23.62 -6.84 -3.68
C SER A 273 22.82 -5.98 -4.62
N HIS A 274 23.40 -5.68 -5.79
CA HIS A 274 22.72 -4.96 -6.86
C HIS A 274 21.49 -5.71 -7.36
N LYS A 275 21.34 -6.99 -6.96
CA LYS A 275 20.17 -7.80 -7.28
C LYS A 275 19.11 -7.72 -6.20
N ARG A 276 17.85 -7.50 -6.59
CA ARG A 276 16.70 -7.54 -5.68
C ARG A 276 15.64 -8.54 -6.14
N ILE A 277 14.95 -9.15 -5.19
CA ILE A 277 13.86 -10.09 -5.46
C ILE A 277 12.51 -9.38 -5.33
N MET A 278 11.67 -9.54 -6.35
CA MET A 278 10.30 -9.05 -6.38
C MET A 278 9.36 -10.20 -6.75
N LEU A 279 8.20 -10.28 -6.08
CA LEU A 279 7.18 -11.27 -6.40
C LEU A 279 6.00 -10.62 -7.12
N LEU A 280 5.41 -11.38 -8.02
CA LEU A 280 4.17 -11.04 -8.71
C LEU A 280 3.18 -12.18 -8.48
N CYS A 281 2.11 -11.87 -7.75
CA CYS A 281 1.21 -12.84 -7.16
C CYS A 281 -0.19 -12.70 -7.74
N GLU A 282 -0.84 -13.83 -7.98
CA GLU A 282 -2.27 -13.90 -8.27
C GLU A 282 -3.02 -13.87 -6.93
N VAL A 283 -3.87 -12.86 -6.76
CA VAL A 283 -4.56 -12.58 -5.51
C VAL A 283 -6.06 -12.63 -5.75
N ALA A 284 -6.74 -13.57 -5.11
CA ALA A 284 -8.18 -13.75 -5.18
C ALA A 284 -8.88 -12.78 -4.20
N LEU A 285 -9.18 -11.58 -4.69
CA LEU A 285 -9.69 -10.49 -3.85
C LEU A 285 -11.18 -10.67 -3.49
N GLY A 286 -11.96 -11.34 -4.33
CA GLY A 286 -13.41 -11.43 -4.15
C GLY A 286 -14.06 -10.05 -4.02
N THR A 287 -15.04 -9.95 -3.12
CA THR A 287 -15.65 -8.66 -2.72
C THR A 287 -14.67 -7.83 -1.89
N VAL A 288 -14.36 -6.63 -2.36
CA VAL A 288 -13.35 -5.73 -1.77
C VAL A 288 -14.00 -4.64 -0.94
N LYS A 289 -13.51 -4.40 0.28
CA LYS A 289 -13.81 -3.19 1.06
C LYS A 289 -12.78 -2.11 0.72
N GLU A 290 -13.23 -0.96 0.21
CA GLU A 290 -12.35 0.20 0.03
C GLU A 290 -12.28 1.04 1.31
N LEU A 291 -11.06 1.45 1.68
CA LEU A 291 -10.77 2.31 2.83
C LEU A 291 -9.91 3.51 2.41
N ARG A 292 -10.20 4.68 2.98
CA ARG A 292 -9.48 5.94 2.68
C ARG A 292 -8.40 6.26 3.70
N GLN A 293 -8.60 5.81 4.93
CA GLN A 293 -7.74 6.04 6.07
C GLN A 293 -7.32 4.71 6.66
N SER A 294 -6.15 4.70 7.29
CA SER A 294 -5.66 3.55 8.05
C SER A 294 -6.68 3.14 9.10
N GLN A 295 -7.05 1.86 9.10
CA GLN A 295 -7.92 1.26 10.08
C GLN A 295 -7.33 -0.10 10.43
N TYR A 296 -7.02 -0.33 11.71
CA TYR A 296 -6.52 -1.63 12.13
C TYR A 296 -7.57 -2.72 11.90
N MET A 297 -7.18 -3.80 11.22
CA MET A 297 -8.07 -4.92 10.90
C MET A 297 -7.32 -6.25 11.01
N GLU A 298 -7.94 -7.25 11.63
CA GLU A 298 -7.37 -8.60 11.72
C GLU A 298 -8.07 -9.61 10.80
N ALA A 299 -9.19 -9.17 10.23
CA ALA A 299 -10.08 -9.91 9.35
C ALA A 299 -10.73 -8.91 8.39
N PRO A 300 -11.23 -9.36 7.23
CA PRO A 300 -11.96 -8.47 6.33
C PRO A 300 -13.25 -7.98 7.01
N VAL A 301 -13.76 -6.83 6.56
CA VAL A 301 -15.08 -6.36 6.99
C VAL A 301 -16.14 -7.42 6.67
N ILE A 302 -17.11 -7.62 7.56
CA ILE A 302 -18.20 -8.58 7.38
C ILE A 302 -18.85 -8.38 6.00
N GLY A 303 -18.99 -9.46 5.23
CA GLY A 303 -19.52 -9.45 3.87
C GLY A 303 -18.48 -9.17 2.77
N THR A 304 -17.22 -8.95 3.13
CA THR A 304 -16.10 -8.78 2.20
C THR A 304 -15.02 -9.83 2.41
N HIS A 305 -14.09 -9.94 1.46
CA HIS A 305 -13.02 -10.94 1.47
C HIS A 305 -11.61 -10.31 1.50
N SER A 306 -11.49 -9.04 1.09
CA SER A 306 -10.23 -8.32 1.08
C SER A 306 -10.45 -6.82 1.30
N THR A 307 -9.36 -6.13 1.63
CA THR A 307 -9.35 -4.69 1.80
C THR A 307 -8.52 -4.05 0.69
N LYS A 308 -9.00 -2.93 0.14
CA LYS A 308 -8.23 -2.05 -0.73
C LYS A 308 -8.12 -0.69 -0.07
N ALA A 309 -6.93 -0.40 0.43
CA ALA A 309 -6.59 0.92 0.88
C ALA A 309 -6.34 1.82 -0.33
N LEU A 310 -7.15 2.87 -0.46
CA LEU A 310 -7.08 3.80 -1.58
C LEU A 310 -5.84 4.67 -1.46
N GLY A 311 -5.08 4.76 -2.55
CA GLY A 311 -4.05 5.75 -2.76
C GLY A 311 -4.59 6.98 -3.48
N ARG A 312 -3.82 8.07 -3.48
CA ARG A 312 -4.07 9.24 -4.33
C ARG A 312 -3.93 8.91 -5.81
N GLN A 313 -3.00 8.00 -6.12
CA GLN A 313 -2.67 7.58 -7.46
C GLN A 313 -2.76 6.06 -7.62
N GLY A 314 -3.02 5.61 -8.84
CA GLY A 314 -2.90 4.21 -9.21
C GLY A 314 -3.21 4.01 -10.70
N PRO A 315 -3.13 2.76 -11.20
CA PRO A 315 -3.39 2.47 -12.60
C PRO A 315 -4.84 2.80 -12.97
N ALA A 316 -5.04 3.37 -14.16
CA ALA A 316 -6.37 3.61 -14.70
C ALA A 316 -7.04 2.29 -15.14
N PRO A 317 -8.26 1.98 -14.68
CA PRO A 317 -8.90 0.68 -14.93
C PRO A 317 -9.18 0.41 -16.42
N GLU A 318 -9.22 1.45 -17.26
CA GLU A 318 -9.39 1.30 -18.72
C GLU A 318 -8.24 0.55 -19.39
N GLY A 319 -7.06 0.50 -18.77
CA GLY A 319 -5.91 -0.24 -19.27
C GLY A 319 -5.72 -1.59 -18.61
N ASP A 320 -6.70 -2.09 -17.86
CA ASP A 320 -6.67 -3.42 -17.27
C ASP A 320 -6.56 -4.48 -18.39
N LEU A 321 -5.64 -5.42 -18.24
CA LEU A 321 -5.44 -6.55 -19.14
C LEU A 321 -5.86 -7.84 -18.44
N VAL A 322 -6.64 -8.69 -19.10
CA VAL A 322 -6.99 -10.02 -18.57
C VAL A 322 -6.02 -11.06 -19.13
N LEU A 323 -5.32 -11.77 -18.24
CA LEU A 323 -4.46 -12.89 -18.61
C LEU A 323 -5.31 -14.11 -18.96
N ARG A 324 -5.31 -14.50 -20.24
CA ARG A 324 -6.18 -15.56 -20.77
C ARG A 324 -6.05 -16.89 -20.00
N ASP A 325 -4.83 -17.28 -19.68
CA ASP A 325 -4.59 -18.56 -19.00
C ASP A 325 -5.10 -18.58 -17.55
N LEU A 326 -5.23 -17.41 -16.93
CA LEU A 326 -5.49 -17.28 -15.49
C LEU A 326 -6.86 -16.69 -15.17
N GLY A 327 -7.44 -15.94 -16.11
CA GLY A 327 -8.58 -15.06 -15.83
C GLY A 327 -8.24 -13.87 -14.92
N ALA A 328 -6.98 -13.71 -14.52
CA ALA A 328 -6.53 -12.66 -13.61
C ALA A 328 -6.33 -11.33 -14.34
N ILE A 329 -6.71 -10.24 -13.67
CA ILE A 329 -6.55 -8.86 -14.15
C ILE A 329 -5.16 -8.36 -13.77
N VAL A 330 -4.43 -7.86 -14.76
CA VAL A 330 -3.20 -7.07 -14.58
C VAL A 330 -3.58 -5.60 -14.71
N PRO A 331 -3.40 -4.77 -13.67
CA PRO A 331 -3.76 -3.36 -13.72
C PRO A 331 -2.69 -2.57 -14.48
N LEU A 332 -2.67 -2.78 -15.80
CA LEU A 332 -1.71 -2.19 -16.71
C LEU A 332 -2.01 -0.75 -17.07
N GLY A 333 -3.07 -0.11 -16.56
CA GLY A 333 -3.39 1.28 -16.89
C GLY A 333 -2.26 2.29 -16.67
N PRO A 334 -2.25 3.43 -17.40
CA PRO A 334 -1.36 4.53 -17.05
C PRO A 334 -1.60 4.99 -15.62
N LEU A 335 -0.52 5.32 -14.91
CA LEU A 335 -0.60 5.85 -13.55
C LEU A 335 -1.31 7.21 -13.57
N THR A 336 -2.36 7.36 -12.76
CA THR A 336 -3.17 8.57 -12.75
C THR A 336 -3.55 8.97 -11.34
N ASP A 337 -3.65 10.29 -11.12
CA ASP A 337 -4.25 10.84 -9.90
C ASP A 337 -5.77 10.67 -9.98
N TYR A 338 -6.33 9.94 -9.02
CA TYR A 338 -7.75 9.59 -9.05
C TYR A 338 -8.66 10.80 -8.91
N ARG A 339 -8.28 11.80 -8.11
CA ARG A 339 -9.05 13.03 -7.93
C ARG A 339 -9.07 13.85 -9.22
N LYS A 340 -7.89 14.07 -9.82
CA LYS A 340 -7.80 14.76 -11.12
C LYS A 340 -8.53 14.00 -12.22
N ARG A 341 -8.48 12.67 -12.20
CA ARG A 341 -9.23 11.84 -13.16
C ARG A 341 -10.74 11.97 -12.97
N ALA A 342 -11.23 11.96 -11.74
CA ALA A 342 -12.66 12.16 -11.44
C ALA A 342 -13.14 13.54 -11.92
N GLN A 343 -12.36 14.60 -11.66
CA GLN A 343 -12.62 15.95 -12.16
C GLN A 343 -12.72 15.97 -13.69
N ARG A 344 -11.74 15.41 -14.41
CA ARG A 344 -11.76 15.36 -15.88
C ARG A 344 -12.97 14.61 -16.43
N ARG A 345 -13.34 13.48 -15.82
CA ARG A 345 -14.51 12.71 -16.25
C ARG A 345 -15.81 13.47 -16.03
N PHE A 346 -15.92 14.19 -14.92
CA PHE A 346 -17.07 15.05 -14.64
C PHE A 346 -17.22 16.13 -15.71
N VAL A 347 -16.13 16.87 -15.99
CA VAL A 347 -16.11 17.92 -17.03
C VAL A 347 -16.48 17.35 -18.40
N PHE A 348 -15.91 16.22 -18.78
CA PHE A 348 -16.20 15.59 -20.08
C PHE A 348 -17.66 15.12 -20.17
N ALA A 349 -18.20 14.50 -19.13
CA ALA A 349 -19.60 14.07 -19.11
C ALA A 349 -20.56 15.25 -19.25
N ARG A 350 -20.22 16.39 -18.65
CA ARG A 350 -20.96 17.66 -18.79
C ARG A 350 -20.97 18.15 -20.23
N GLU A 351 -19.80 18.26 -20.87
CA GLU A 351 -19.66 18.72 -22.26
C GLU A 351 -20.43 17.83 -23.25
N VAL A 352 -20.38 16.50 -23.06
CA VAL A 352 -21.14 15.55 -23.88
C VAL A 352 -22.64 15.70 -23.64
N GLY A 353 -23.06 15.89 -22.39
CA GLY A 353 -24.46 16.12 -22.02
C GLY A 353 -25.02 17.40 -22.64
N GLU A 354 -24.26 18.50 -22.60
CA GLU A 354 -24.63 19.77 -23.25
C GLU A 354 -24.74 19.63 -24.77
N THR A 355 -23.77 18.96 -25.40
CA THR A 355 -23.76 18.72 -26.84
C THR A 355 -24.99 17.91 -27.27
N ARG A 356 -25.36 16.87 -26.50
CA ARG A 356 -26.57 16.07 -26.73
C ARG A 356 -27.87 16.87 -26.54
N LYS A 357 -27.90 17.84 -25.63
CA LYS A 357 -29.07 18.73 -25.45
C LYS A 357 -29.22 19.68 -26.64
N ARG A 358 -28.12 20.30 -27.10
CA ARG A 358 -28.12 21.18 -28.30
C ARG A 358 -28.60 20.44 -29.55
N LEU A 359 -28.18 19.19 -29.74
CA LEU A 359 -28.60 18.36 -30.88
C LEU A 359 -30.08 17.90 -30.82
N ARG A 360 -30.72 17.95 -29.64
CA ARG A 360 -32.15 17.58 -29.48
C ARG A 360 -33.10 18.77 -29.53
N ASP A 361 -32.58 20.00 -29.50
CA ASP A 361 -33.40 21.21 -29.47
C ASP A 361 -33.67 21.70 -30.90
N PRO A 362 -34.89 21.53 -31.46
CA PRO A 362 -35.17 21.80 -32.87
C PRO A 362 -35.09 23.29 -33.25
N GLN A 363 -34.97 24.19 -32.26
CA GLN A 363 -34.96 25.64 -32.49
C GLN A 363 -33.58 26.28 -32.67
N THR A 364 -32.48 25.51 -32.63
CA THR A 364 -31.13 26.06 -32.88
C THR A 364 -30.57 25.78 -34.27
N ASN A 365 -31.34 25.12 -35.15
CA ASN A 365 -30.96 24.96 -36.56
C ASN A 365 -31.54 26.07 -37.45
N THR A 366 -31.18 27.32 -37.19
CA THR A 366 -31.39 28.41 -38.16
C THR A 366 -30.15 28.58 -39.04
N GLY A 367 -30.15 27.87 -40.17
CA GLY A 367 -29.69 28.39 -41.46
C GLY A 367 -28.20 28.64 -41.67
N ALA A 368 -27.44 27.60 -42.04
CA ALA A 368 -26.35 27.76 -43.01
C ALA A 368 -26.91 27.45 -44.41
N GLY A 369 -27.54 28.44 -45.04
CA GLY A 369 -27.99 28.39 -46.43
C GLY A 369 -27.14 29.31 -47.31
N LEU A 370 -26.69 28.80 -48.46
CA LEU A 370 -26.09 29.57 -49.55
C LEU A 370 -26.95 30.79 -49.93
N PRO A 371 -26.34 31.88 -50.47
CA PRO A 371 -27.05 33.15 -50.64
C PRO A 371 -27.85 33.20 -51.95
N PRO A 372 -29.00 33.91 -51.94
CA PRO A 372 -29.39 34.68 -53.10
C PRO A 372 -29.65 36.16 -52.79
N ALA A 373 -29.70 36.93 -53.88
CA ALA A 373 -29.48 38.37 -53.97
C ALA A 373 -30.69 39.27 -53.65
N LYS A 374 -30.36 40.48 -53.18
CA LYS A 374 -31.01 41.81 -53.33
C LYS A 374 -32.55 41.87 -53.38
N THR A 375 -33.20 42.58 -52.44
CA THR A 375 -33.65 43.99 -52.58
C THR A 375 -34.59 44.46 -51.43
N ARG A 376 -34.24 45.65 -50.88
CA ARG A 376 -35.04 46.78 -50.33
C ARG A 376 -36.35 46.61 -49.50
N ARG A 377 -36.27 47.21 -48.29
CA ARG A 377 -37.17 48.21 -47.61
C ARG A 377 -38.60 47.75 -47.22
N LEU A 378 -39.25 48.15 -46.11
CA LEU A 378 -39.24 49.32 -45.21
C LEU A 378 -39.76 48.96 -43.79
N ASP A 379 -39.19 49.63 -42.78
CA ASP A 379 -39.75 50.30 -41.59
C ASP A 379 -40.79 49.69 -40.61
N CYS A 380 -40.34 49.74 -39.34
CA CYS A 380 -40.99 50.27 -38.12
C CYS A 380 -42.26 49.59 -37.54
N THR A 381 -42.13 48.99 -36.34
CA THR A 381 -42.48 49.65 -35.05
C THR A 381 -42.42 48.68 -33.85
N ALA A 382 -41.81 49.20 -32.77
CA ALA A 382 -42.13 49.08 -31.35
C ALA A 382 -42.35 47.73 -30.62
N ALA A 383 -41.68 47.68 -29.46
CA ALA A 383 -42.14 47.23 -28.15
C ALA A 383 -41.70 45.85 -27.61
N ALA A 384 -41.01 45.96 -26.46
CA ALA A 384 -40.89 45.01 -25.35
C ALA A 384 -39.56 44.23 -25.25
N ALA A 385 -38.49 44.97 -24.96
CA ALA A 385 -37.39 44.47 -24.14
C ALA A 385 -37.71 44.76 -22.66
N GLN A 386 -37.18 43.91 -21.78
CA GLN A 386 -37.15 43.98 -20.31
C GLN A 386 -38.30 43.27 -19.57
N SER A 387 -38.08 41.98 -19.26
CA SER A 387 -37.88 41.52 -17.87
C SER A 387 -37.56 40.01 -17.85
N ALA A 388 -36.30 39.63 -18.04
CA ALA A 388 -35.86 38.23 -17.83
C ALA A 388 -34.39 38.10 -17.38
N SER A 389 -33.74 39.18 -16.93
CA SER A 389 -32.34 39.10 -16.50
C SER A 389 -32.18 38.59 -15.06
N GLY A 390 -33.19 38.74 -14.19
CA GLY A 390 -33.14 38.25 -12.80
C GLY A 390 -33.32 36.73 -12.67
N ALA A 391 -34.35 36.16 -13.32
CA ALA A 391 -34.65 34.73 -13.24
C ALA A 391 -33.60 33.85 -13.94
N ALA A 392 -32.98 34.34 -15.03
CA ALA A 392 -31.90 33.64 -15.72
C ALA A 392 -30.58 33.64 -14.92
N LEU A 393 -30.29 34.72 -14.18
CA LEU A 393 -29.15 34.79 -13.27
C LEU A 393 -29.35 33.86 -12.06
N TRP A 394 -30.53 33.90 -11.42
CA TRP A 394 -30.84 33.01 -10.28
C TRP A 394 -30.89 31.53 -10.68
N ALA A 395 -31.48 31.19 -11.85
CA ALA A 395 -31.45 29.83 -12.37
C ALA A 395 -30.03 29.40 -12.82
N GLY A 396 -29.18 30.36 -13.19
CA GLY A 396 -27.76 30.15 -13.46
C GLY A 396 -26.97 29.84 -12.18
N GLU A 397 -27.21 30.59 -11.10
CA GLU A 397 -26.60 30.39 -9.79
C GLU A 397 -27.07 29.09 -9.12
N GLU A 398 -28.36 28.74 -9.19
CA GLU A 398 -28.87 27.45 -8.71
C GLU A 398 -28.29 26.27 -9.50
N ARG A 399 -28.16 26.39 -10.83
CA ARG A 399 -27.51 25.37 -11.65
C ARG A 399 -26.04 25.22 -11.32
N GLN A 400 -25.33 26.34 -11.16
CA GLN A 400 -23.91 26.33 -10.83
C GLN A 400 -23.68 25.75 -9.43
N GLY A 401 -24.55 26.07 -8.45
CA GLY A 401 -24.55 25.44 -7.13
C GLY A 401 -24.83 23.94 -7.15
N ALA A 402 -25.76 23.48 -8.00
CA ALA A 402 -26.02 22.05 -8.18
C ALA A 402 -24.86 21.32 -8.88
N GLU A 403 -24.19 21.96 -9.84
CA GLU A 403 -23.01 21.42 -10.52
C GLU A 403 -21.81 21.31 -9.56
N ASP A 404 -21.58 22.33 -8.74
CA ASP A 404 -20.54 22.32 -7.71
C ASP A 404 -20.80 21.23 -6.66
N ALA A 405 -22.07 21.01 -6.29
CA ALA A 405 -22.47 19.92 -5.41
C ALA A 405 -22.20 18.54 -6.03
N ALA A 406 -22.54 18.34 -7.31
CA ALA A 406 -22.30 17.08 -8.02
C ALA A 406 -20.81 16.79 -8.24
N LEU A 407 -20.01 17.83 -8.54
CA LEU A 407 -18.55 17.68 -8.61
C LEU A 407 -17.98 17.34 -7.23
N LYS A 408 -18.44 18.02 -6.17
CA LYS A 408 -18.02 17.71 -4.80
C LYS A 408 -18.35 16.26 -4.45
N GLU A 409 -19.56 15.78 -4.77
CA GLU A 409 -19.98 14.39 -4.57
C GLU A 409 -19.08 13.39 -5.32
N ALA A 410 -18.73 13.69 -6.58
CA ALA A 410 -17.82 12.87 -7.37
C ALA A 410 -16.39 12.81 -6.81
N LEU A 411 -15.98 13.79 -6.00
CA LEU A 411 -14.66 13.87 -5.37
C LEU A 411 -14.61 13.35 -3.94
N LEU A 412 -15.75 13.25 -3.25
CA LEU A 412 -15.85 12.69 -1.89
C LEU A 412 -15.11 11.35 -1.70
N PRO A 413 -15.08 10.42 -2.68
CA PRO A 413 -14.32 9.17 -2.54
C PRO A 413 -12.81 9.34 -2.31
N PHE A 414 -12.25 10.49 -2.67
CA PHE A 414 -10.81 10.77 -2.64
C PHE A 414 -10.41 11.75 -1.53
N ASP A 415 -11.38 12.33 -0.82
CA ASP A 415 -11.12 13.20 0.32
C ASP A 415 -10.64 12.37 1.53
N GLY A 416 -9.63 12.87 2.24
CA GLY A 416 -9.05 12.21 3.42
C GLY A 416 -8.11 11.03 3.12
N VAL A 417 -7.77 10.79 1.84
CA VAL A 417 -6.83 9.72 1.45
C VAL A 417 -5.40 10.06 1.87
N SER A 418 -4.82 9.20 2.71
CA SER A 418 -3.46 9.38 3.26
C SER A 418 -2.36 8.72 2.43
N LEU A 419 -2.67 7.65 1.68
CA LEU A 419 -1.68 6.89 0.93
C LEU A 419 -1.38 7.52 -0.43
N ASN A 420 -0.13 7.38 -0.90
CA ASN A 420 0.25 7.80 -2.26
C ASN A 420 -0.29 6.84 -3.33
N TYR A 421 -0.12 5.52 -3.12
CA TYR A 421 -0.62 4.47 -4.02
C TYR A 421 -1.49 3.46 -3.27
N ASN A 422 -2.29 2.68 -4.02
CA ASN A 422 -3.17 1.68 -3.42
C ASN A 422 -2.39 0.59 -2.67
N GLU A 423 -3.09 -0.08 -1.79
CA GLU A 423 -2.65 -1.29 -1.09
C GLU A 423 -3.79 -2.30 -1.09
N TYR A 424 -3.49 -3.55 -1.36
CA TYR A 424 -4.46 -4.65 -1.32
C TYR A 424 -4.04 -5.60 -0.20
N ILE A 425 -4.98 -5.92 0.69
CA ILE A 425 -4.74 -6.75 1.85
C ILE A 425 -5.70 -7.93 1.81
N VAL A 426 -5.14 -9.13 1.94
CA VAL A 426 -5.89 -10.36 2.13
C VAL A 426 -5.56 -10.99 3.47
N TYR A 427 -6.56 -11.66 4.04
CA TYR A 427 -6.53 -12.14 5.43
C TYR A 427 -6.51 -13.68 5.51
N ARG A 428 -6.38 -14.36 4.37
CA ARG A 428 -6.14 -15.80 4.28
C ARG A 428 -5.04 -16.08 3.28
N GLU A 429 -4.09 -16.94 3.66
CA GLU A 429 -3.00 -17.37 2.77
C GLU A 429 -3.53 -18.08 1.51
N ALA A 430 -4.67 -18.76 1.61
CA ALA A 430 -5.36 -19.40 0.49
C ALA A 430 -5.77 -18.42 -0.64
N GLN A 431 -5.87 -17.11 -0.36
CA GLN A 431 -6.20 -16.12 -1.40
C GLN A 431 -5.00 -15.74 -2.27
N VAL A 432 -3.82 -16.33 -2.05
CA VAL A 432 -2.57 -15.94 -2.69
C VAL A 432 -1.93 -17.12 -3.40
N ARG A 433 -1.48 -16.87 -4.63
CA ARG A 433 -0.60 -17.79 -5.36
C ARG A 433 0.55 -17.02 -5.98
N ILE A 434 1.78 -17.40 -5.67
CA ILE A 434 2.97 -16.79 -6.27
C ILE A 434 3.07 -17.29 -7.71
N ARG A 435 3.10 -16.36 -8.68
CA ARG A 435 3.11 -16.71 -10.11
C ARG A 435 4.44 -16.43 -10.78
N TYR A 436 5.06 -15.32 -10.43
CA TYR A 436 6.36 -14.95 -10.98
C TYR A 436 7.28 -14.42 -9.89
N LEU A 437 8.55 -14.78 -10.00
CA LEU A 437 9.65 -14.21 -9.23
C LEU A 437 10.55 -13.46 -10.21
N LEU A 438 10.78 -12.19 -9.92
CA LEU A 438 11.65 -11.32 -10.68
C LEU A 438 12.95 -11.13 -9.89
N VAL A 439 14.07 -11.26 -10.58
CA VAL A 439 15.36 -10.76 -10.14
C VAL A 439 15.57 -9.44 -10.87
N LEU A 440 15.64 -8.37 -10.09
CA LEU A 440 15.89 -7.01 -10.53
C LEU A 440 17.38 -6.71 -10.39
N ASP A 441 17.87 -5.76 -11.17
CA ASP A 441 19.24 -5.25 -11.14
C ASP A 441 19.22 -3.72 -11.02
N ASP A 442 19.87 -3.22 -9.98
CA ASP A 442 20.00 -1.78 -9.74
C ASP A 442 21.25 -1.19 -10.39
N GLU A 443 22.20 -2.04 -10.82
CA GLU A 443 23.32 -1.60 -11.63
C GLU A 443 22.91 -1.56 -13.10
N GLY A 444 22.98 -0.37 -13.69
CA GLY A 444 22.68 -0.15 -15.09
C GLY A 444 23.05 1.23 -15.57
#